data_AF-A0A024JQ30-F1
#
_entry.id   AF-A0A024JQ30-F1
#
_cell.length_a   1.000
_cell.length_b   1.000
_cell.length_c   1.000
_cell.angle_alpha   90.00
_cell.angle_beta   90.00
_cell.angle_gamma   90.00
#
_symmetry.space_group_name_H-M   'P 1'
#
loop_
_entity.id
_entity.type
_entity.pdbx_description
1 polymer ?
#
loop_
_entity_poly.entity_id
_entity_poly.type
_entity_poly.pdbx_seq_one_letter_code
_entity_poly.pdbx_strand_id
1 'polypeptide(L)' 'MICRHCPVMQECGADALDNKVEFGVWGGMTERQRRALLKQHPEVVSWSDFFDKRRNRGVS' A
#
# COMPACT_ATOMS: atom_id res chain seq x y z
N MET A 1 -2.79 17.84 2.11
CA MET A 1 -2.22 16.50 1.79
C MET A 1 -3.31 15.68 1.11
N ILE A 2 -3.21 15.49 -0.21
CA ILE A 2 -4.28 14.94 -1.07
C ILE A 2 -4.64 13.49 -0.69
N CYS A 3 -3.66 12.69 -0.24
CA CYS A 3 -3.91 11.29 0.09
C CYS A 3 -4.85 11.10 1.30
N ARG A 4 -4.80 11.96 2.34
CA ARG A 4 -5.48 11.73 3.64
C ARG A 4 -6.99 11.51 3.57
N HIS A 5 -7.66 12.09 2.58
CA HIS A 5 -9.11 11.95 2.36
C HIS A 5 -9.41 11.29 1.02
N CYS A 6 -8.41 10.69 0.38
CA CYS A 6 -8.59 10.00 -0.88
C CYS A 6 -9.33 8.67 -0.62
N PRO A 7 -10.52 8.44 -1.19
CA PRO A 7 -11.29 7.22 -0.94
C PRO A 7 -10.53 5.97 -1.41
N VAL A 8 -9.66 6.12 -2.42
CA VAL A 8 -8.90 5.04 -3.03
C VAL A 8 -7.47 4.91 -2.49
N MET A 9 -7.20 5.41 -1.28
CA MET A 9 -5.84 5.43 -0.73
C MET A 9 -5.21 4.02 -0.68
N GLN A 10 -6.00 3.00 -0.31
CA GLN A 10 -5.52 1.62 -0.19
C GLN A 10 -5.29 0.99 -1.56
N GLU A 11 -6.23 1.13 -2.50
CA GLU A 11 -6.06 0.61 -3.87
C GLU A 11 -4.86 1.26 -4.54
N CYS A 12 -4.72 2.59 -4.44
CA CYS A 12 -3.57 3.33 -4.96
C CYS A 12 -2.23 2.86 -4.35
N GLY A 13 -2.22 2.54 -3.05
CA GLY A 13 -1.05 1.97 -2.39
C GLY A 13 -0.72 0.55 -2.83
N ALA A 14 -1.75 -0.29 -3.00
CA ALA A 14 -1.62 -1.67 -3.47
C ALA A 14 -1.07 -1.71 -4.89
N ASP A 15 -1.69 -0.98 -5.82
CA ASP A 15 -1.25 -0.90 -7.21
C ASP A 15 0.21 -0.48 -7.33
N ALA A 16 0.63 0.51 -6.51
CA ALA A 16 2.00 0.98 -6.52
C ALA A 16 3.00 -0.04 -5.98
N LEU A 17 2.58 -0.95 -5.10
CA LEU A 17 3.41 -2.04 -4.57
C LEU A 17 3.45 -3.23 -5.53
N ASP A 18 2.29 -3.65 -6.04
CA ASP A 18 2.14 -4.75 -7.00
C ASP A 18 2.93 -4.46 -8.30
N ASN A 19 2.84 -3.22 -8.81
CA ASN A 19 3.57 -2.79 -10.00
C ASN A 19 5.00 -2.29 -9.72
N LYS A 20 5.47 -2.34 -8.46
CA LYS A 20 6.80 -1.87 -8.03
C LYS A 20 7.15 -0.47 -8.55
N VAL A 21 6.18 0.44 -8.54
CA VAL A 21 6.33 1.80 -9.08
C VAL A 21 7.53 2.48 -8.41
N GLU A 22 8.47 3.00 -9.19
CA GLU A 22 9.76 3.42 -8.62
C GLU A 22 9.70 4.76 -7.90
N PHE A 23 8.84 5.67 -8.37
CA PHE A 23 8.86 7.09 -7.97
C PHE A 23 7.53 7.61 -7.45
N GLY A 24 7.60 8.69 -6.66
CA GLY A 24 6.44 9.45 -6.20
C GLY A 24 5.75 8.91 -4.93
N VAL A 25 4.70 9.63 -4.52
CA VAL A 25 3.89 9.29 -3.33
C VAL A 25 2.59 8.63 -3.77
N TRP A 26 2.34 7.42 -3.27
CA TRP A 26 1.21 6.58 -3.66
C TRP A 26 0.53 6.02 -2.42
N GLY A 27 -0.80 6.14 -2.32
CA GLY A 27 -1.54 5.70 -1.13
C GLY A 27 -1.04 6.30 0.18
N GLY A 28 -0.47 7.51 0.15
CA GLY A 28 0.15 8.15 1.31
C GLY A 28 1.55 7.62 1.68
N MET A 29 2.11 6.69 0.91
CA MET A 29 3.45 6.14 1.10
C MET A 29 4.48 6.80 0.17
N THR A 30 5.62 7.16 0.74
CA THR A 30 6.83 7.53 0.01
C THR A 30 7.50 6.31 -0.63
N GLU A 31 8.38 6.55 -1.59
CA GLU A 31 9.23 5.52 -2.23
C GLU A 31 9.97 4.66 -1.19
N ARG A 32 10.58 5.31 -0.20
CA ARG A 32 11.34 4.64 0.87
C ARG A 32 10.45 3.71 1.69
N GLN A 33 9.22 4.13 2.01
CA GLN A 33 8.27 3.31 2.75
C GLN A 33 7.83 2.08 1.93
N ARG A 34 7.56 2.25 0.63
CA ARG A 34 7.18 1.13 -0.25
C ARG A 34 8.31 0.12 -0.39
N ARG A 35 9.56 0.56 -0.59
CA ARG A 35 10.73 -0.33 -0.62
C ARG A 35 10.92 -1.11 0.68
N ALA A 36 10.72 -0.46 1.82
CA ALA A 36 10.80 -1.12 3.13
C ALA A 36 9.70 -2.19 3.28
N LEU A 37 8.47 -1.90 2.87
CA LEU A 37 7.35 -2.85 2.87
C LEU A 37 7.62 -4.07 1.98
N LEU A 38 8.05 -3.87 0.74
CA LEU A 38 8.41 -4.95 -0.18
C LEU A 38 9.54 -5.83 0.38
N LYS A 39 10.51 -5.23 1.07
CA LYS A 39 11.61 -5.97 1.72
C LYS A 39 11.15 -6.77 2.94
N GLN A 40 10.20 -6.23 3.71
CA GLN A 40 9.68 -6.88 4.91
C GLN A 40 8.71 -8.02 4.61
N HIS A 41 8.01 -7.95 3.47
CA HIS A 41 6.99 -8.90 3.08
C HIS A 41 7.26 -9.50 1.68
N PRO A 42 8.38 -10.21 1.49
CA PRO A 42 8.68 -10.85 0.20
C PRO A 42 7.68 -11.95 -0.18
N GLU A 43 6.90 -12.46 0.78
CA GLU A 43 5.88 -13.49 0.59
C GLU A 43 4.55 -12.96 0.04
N VAL A 44 4.33 -11.64 0.05
CA VAL A 44 3.06 -11.04 -0.37
C VAL A 44 3.00 -10.97 -1.89
N VAL A 45 2.03 -11.70 -2.45
CA VAL A 45 1.77 -11.78 -3.90
C VAL A 45 0.66 -10.85 -4.39
N SER A 46 -0.18 -10.34 -3.48
CA SER A 46 -1.30 -9.44 -3.76
C SER A 46 -1.40 -8.42 -2.63
N TRP A 47 -1.01 -7.18 -2.90
CA TRP A 47 -1.02 -6.12 -1.90
C TRP A 47 -2.44 -5.62 -1.59
N SER A 48 -3.36 -5.74 -2.53
CA SER A 48 -4.79 -5.44 -2.32
C SER A 48 -5.38 -6.35 -1.24
N ASP A 49 -5.16 -7.67 -1.36
CA ASP A 49 -5.63 -8.65 -0.37
C ASP A 49 -4.97 -8.45 1.00
N PHE A 50 -3.68 -8.10 1.00
CA PHE A 50 -2.93 -7.81 2.23
C PHE A 50 -3.55 -6.65 2.99
N PHE A 51 -3.88 -5.54 2.31
CA PHE A 51 -4.52 -4.39 2.95
C PHE A 51 -5.96 -4.68 3.38
N ASP A 52 -6.74 -5.39 2.58
CA ASP A 52 -8.10 -5.78 2.94
C ASP A 52 -8.14 -6.64 4.21
N LYS A 53 -7.22 -7.62 4.33
CA LYS A 53 -7.06 -8.44 5.54
C LYS A 53 -6.66 -7.63 6.77
N ARG A 54 -5.98 -6.50 6.60
CA ARG A 54 -5.60 -5.61 7.73
C ARG A 54 -6.74 -4.68 8.10
N ARG A 55 -7.49 -4.17 7.12
CA ARG A 55 -8.71 -3.37 7.36
C ARG A 55 -9.72 -4.18 8.16
N ASN A 56 -9.97 -5.42 7.76
CA ASN A 56 -10.95 -6.29 8.41
C ASN A 56 -10.55 -6.67 9.85
N ARG A 57 -9.26 -6.62 10.20
CA ARG A 57 -8.78 -6.85 11.58
C ARG A 57 -8.94 -5.64 12.51
N GLY A 58 -9.14 -4.44 11.96
CA GLY A 58 -9.34 -3.22 12.73
C GLY A 58 -10.81 -2.87 12.99
N VAL A 59 -11.74 -3.69 12.50
CA VAL A 59 -13.18 -3.57 12.73
C VAL A 59 -13.58 -4.68 13.72
N SER A 60 -13.21 -4.48 14.99
CA SER A 60 -13.68 -5.23 16.16
C SER A 60 -13.89 -4.26 17.31
#